data_AF-A0A819XEQ2-F1
#
_entry.id   AF-A0A819XEQ2-F1
#
_cell.length_a   1.000
_cell.length_b   1.000
_cell.length_c   1.000
_cell.angle_alpha   90.00
_cell.angle_beta   90.00
_cell.angle_gamma   90.00
#
_symmetry.space_group_name_H-M   'P 1'
#
loop_
_entity.id
_entity.type
_entity.pdbx_description
1 polymer ?
#
loop_
_entity_poly.entity_id
_entity_poly.type
_entity_poly.pdbx_seq_one_letter_code
_entity_poly.pdbx_strand_id
1 'polypeptide(L)'
;MLTSNDKISRIKNLLSYFPSKPKKQIQNDIPNLSSEENKAISNLLNDKSIIIFKADKGNVIVILNKQNYINKENELLNGKNVFKKISSNLTEKREQLLINFLLKLKRNKIINEKEYKERRPMMCSRMPENSYNYNTAKYLANLLTFATTCNKSYIKDSFDFVEKIKQHRITPRLMCSFDVWSLFTNIPLNKAIEIGIKNIRKYNKKLKFNNEELSCNLEENIHKDAEQRKREHQNAFKGTGTSKIAEH
;
A
#
# COMPACT_ATOMS: atom_id res chain seq x y z
N MET A 1 -5.30 -26.77 -27.65
CA MET A 1 -6.11 -25.53 -27.64
C MET A 1 -6.15 -25.00 -26.21
N LEU A 2 -6.04 -23.68 -26.00
CA LEU A 2 -6.23 -23.09 -24.66
C LEU A 2 -7.67 -23.31 -24.21
N THR A 3 -7.88 -23.72 -22.95
CA THR A 3 -9.22 -23.84 -22.39
C THR A 3 -9.85 -22.45 -22.24
N SER A 4 -11.18 -22.34 -22.26
CA SER A 4 -11.87 -21.06 -22.07
C SER A 4 -11.47 -20.38 -20.74
N ASN A 5 -11.17 -21.16 -19.70
CA ASN A 5 -10.71 -20.67 -18.41
C ASN A 5 -9.27 -20.09 -18.45
N ASP A 6 -8.38 -20.69 -19.25
CA ASP A 6 -7.03 -20.15 -19.46
C ASP A 6 -7.07 -18.83 -20.23
N LYS A 7 -7.96 -18.72 -21.23
CA LYS A 7 -8.17 -17.47 -21.98
C LYS A 7 -8.68 -16.36 -21.07
N ILE A 8 -9.70 -16.62 -20.24
CA ILE A 8 -10.23 -15.65 -19.27
C ILE A 8 -9.15 -15.18 -18.30
N SER A 9 -8.34 -16.10 -17.77
CA SER A 9 -7.28 -15.76 -16.81
C SER A 9 -6.19 -14.89 -17.43
N ARG A 10 -5.82 -15.15 -18.69
CA ARG A 10 -4.85 -14.33 -19.43
C ARG A 10 -5.39 -12.94 -19.77
N ILE A 11 -6.66 -12.84 -20.19
CA ILE A 11 -7.33 -11.55 -20.40
C ILE A 11 -7.40 -10.76 -19.10
N LYS A 12 -7.73 -11.40 -17.97
CA LYS A 12 -7.76 -10.74 -16.66
C LYS A 12 -6.39 -10.22 -16.24
N ASN A 13 -5.34 -11.02 -16.41
CA ASN A 13 -3.98 -10.57 -16.17
C ASN A 13 -3.61 -9.41 -17.08
N LEU A 14 -3.97 -9.46 -18.36
CA LEU A 14 -3.72 -8.36 -19.29
C LEU A 14 -4.39 -7.06 -18.85
N LEU A 15 -5.68 -7.12 -18.51
CA LEU A 15 -6.49 -6.01 -18.01
C LEU A 15 -5.96 -5.42 -16.70
N SER A 16 -5.31 -6.23 -15.85
CA SER A 16 -4.73 -5.76 -14.59
C SER A 16 -3.55 -4.79 -14.75
N TYR A 17 -2.91 -4.76 -15.92
CA TYR A 17 -1.81 -3.84 -16.23
C TYR A 17 -2.25 -2.63 -17.06
N PHE A 18 -3.56 -2.42 -17.25
CA PHE A 18 -4.06 -1.24 -17.95
C PHE A 18 -3.80 0.01 -17.12
N PRO A 19 -3.44 1.13 -17.76
CA PRO A 19 -3.17 1.38 -19.18
C PRO A 19 -1.67 1.27 -19.56
N SER A 20 -0.85 0.68 -18.69
CA SER A 20 0.62 0.68 -18.75
C SER A 20 1.22 -0.25 -19.82
N LYS A 21 0.45 -1.22 -20.36
CA LYS A 21 0.95 -2.20 -21.35
C LYS A 21 0.58 -1.81 -22.80
N PRO A 22 1.55 -1.80 -23.74
CA PRO A 22 1.28 -1.46 -25.13
C PRO A 22 0.54 -2.59 -25.88
N LYS A 23 -0.36 -2.20 -26.80
CA LYS A 23 -1.16 -3.06 -27.70
C LYS A 23 -0.40 -4.23 -28.35
N LYS A 24 0.91 -4.06 -28.63
CA LYS A 24 1.74 -5.06 -29.32
C LYS A 24 2.01 -6.35 -28.52
N GLN A 25 1.82 -6.38 -27.20
CA GLN A 25 2.00 -7.61 -26.39
C GLN A 25 0.74 -8.48 -26.28
N ILE A 26 -0.45 -7.93 -26.57
CA ILE A 26 -1.74 -8.60 -26.35
C ILE A 26 -1.92 -9.83 -27.27
N GLN A 27 -1.52 -9.70 -28.54
CA GLN A 27 -1.62 -10.78 -29.53
C GLN A 27 -0.62 -11.92 -29.27
N ASN A 28 0.51 -11.63 -28.62
CA ASN A 28 1.51 -12.63 -28.27
C ASN A 28 1.12 -13.40 -26.99
N ASP A 29 0.45 -12.74 -26.03
CA ASP A 29 0.10 -13.33 -24.74
C ASP A 29 -1.15 -14.25 -24.82
N ILE A 30 -2.04 -14.01 -25.79
CA ILE A 30 -3.29 -14.77 -25.98
C ILE A 30 -3.39 -15.27 -27.44
N PRO A 31 -2.84 -16.46 -27.74
CA PRO A 31 -3.01 -17.03 -29.07
C PRO A 31 -4.47 -17.46 -29.31
N ASN A 32 -4.97 -17.27 -30.53
CA ASN A 32 -6.30 -17.67 -31.01
C ASN A 32 -7.48 -16.87 -30.41
N LEU A 33 -7.39 -15.54 -30.41
CA LEU A 33 -8.53 -14.64 -30.22
C LEU A 33 -9.37 -14.56 -31.51
N SER A 34 -10.69 -14.55 -31.40
CA SER A 34 -11.58 -14.33 -32.55
C SER A 34 -11.45 -12.89 -33.09
N SER A 35 -12.01 -12.64 -34.28
CA SER A 35 -12.07 -11.30 -34.84
C SER A 35 -12.89 -10.36 -33.95
N GLU A 36 -14.02 -10.85 -33.41
CA GLU A 36 -14.90 -10.12 -32.50
C GLU A 36 -14.20 -9.78 -31.18
N GLU A 37 -13.48 -10.74 -30.58
CA GLU A 37 -12.74 -10.53 -29.33
C GLU A 37 -11.63 -9.49 -29.50
N ASN A 38 -10.87 -9.55 -30.60
CA ASN A 38 -9.84 -8.56 -30.91
C ASN A 38 -10.43 -7.16 -31.12
N LYS A 39 -11.60 -7.08 -31.77
CA LYS A 39 -12.33 -5.83 -31.98
C LYS A 39 -12.83 -5.26 -30.65
N ALA A 40 -13.42 -6.09 -29.78
CA ALA A 40 -13.89 -5.69 -28.47
C ALA A 40 -12.75 -5.16 -27.59
N ILE A 41 -11.62 -5.89 -27.52
CA ILE A 41 -10.43 -5.46 -26.77
C ILE A 41 -9.87 -4.16 -27.35
N SER A 42 -9.81 -4.03 -28.68
CA SER A 42 -9.32 -2.81 -29.34
C SER A 42 -10.20 -1.59 -29.08
N ASN A 43 -11.52 -1.78 -29.07
CA ASN A 43 -12.48 -0.72 -28.73
C ASN A 43 -12.31 -0.30 -27.28
N LEU A 44 -12.23 -1.27 -26.36
CA LEU A 44 -12.02 -1.03 -24.93
C LEU A 44 -10.70 -0.30 -24.65
N LEU A 45 -9.62 -0.65 -25.37
CA LEU A 45 -8.31 -0.01 -25.29
C LEU A 45 -8.31 1.44 -25.79
N ASN A 46 -9.19 1.75 -26.74
CA ASN A 46 -9.25 3.07 -27.36
C ASN A 46 -10.23 4.01 -26.64
N ASP A 47 -11.10 3.47 -25.77
CA ASP A 47 -12.05 4.26 -24.99
C ASP A 47 -11.33 5.02 -23.87
N LYS A 48 -11.21 6.34 -24.07
CA LYS A 48 -10.58 7.25 -23.11
C LYS A 48 -11.52 7.70 -21.99
N SER A 49 -12.81 7.35 -22.06
CA SER A 49 -13.84 7.74 -21.09
C SER A 49 -13.90 6.82 -19.87
N ILE A 50 -13.23 5.66 -19.93
CA ILE A 50 -13.20 4.66 -18.87
C ILE A 50 -11.79 4.49 -18.30
N ILE A 51 -11.71 3.94 -17.09
CA ILE A 51 -10.47 3.48 -16.47
C ILE A 51 -10.69 2.07 -15.94
N ILE A 52 -9.67 1.22 -16.08
CA ILE A 52 -9.70 -0.19 -15.71
C ILE A 52 -8.58 -0.44 -14.71
N PHE A 53 -8.93 -0.98 -13.54
CA PHE A 53 -7.98 -1.30 -12.47
C PHE A 53 -8.24 -2.69 -11.92
N LYS A 54 -7.21 -3.29 -11.34
CA LYS A 54 -7.39 -4.45 -10.47
C LYS A 54 -7.92 -3.98 -9.11
N ALA A 55 -8.94 -4.64 -8.59
CA ALA A 55 -9.41 -4.40 -7.23
C ALA A 55 -8.41 -4.94 -6.20
N ASP A 56 -8.32 -4.29 -5.04
CA ASP A 56 -7.51 -4.76 -3.91
C ASP A 56 -8.03 -6.11 -3.35
N LYS A 57 -9.33 -6.38 -3.48
CA LYS A 57 -9.99 -7.56 -2.92
C LYS A 57 -10.50 -8.50 -4.02
N GLY A 58 -9.95 -9.71 -4.04
CA GLY A 58 -10.31 -10.73 -5.02
C GLY A 58 -9.70 -10.46 -6.39
N ASN A 59 -9.58 -11.49 -7.22
CA ASN A 59 -9.04 -11.37 -8.58
C ASN A 59 -10.08 -10.74 -9.54
N VAL A 60 -10.53 -9.53 -9.18
CA VAL A 60 -11.62 -8.77 -9.79
C VAL A 60 -11.05 -7.52 -10.46
N ILE A 61 -11.68 -7.12 -11.56
CA ILE A 61 -11.34 -5.91 -12.32
C ILE A 61 -12.49 -4.92 -12.12
N VAL A 62 -12.14 -3.66 -11.91
CA VAL A 62 -13.08 -2.55 -11.77
C VAL A 62 -12.99 -1.67 -13.01
N ILE A 63 -14.12 -1.36 -13.61
CA ILE A 63 -14.24 -0.42 -14.72
C ILE A 63 -15.01 0.79 -14.20
N LEU A 64 -14.44 1.99 -14.33
CA LEU A 64 -15.02 3.23 -13.85
C LEU A 64 -15.07 4.27 -14.97
N ASN A 65 -16.09 5.12 -14.95
CA ASN A 65 -16.06 6.34 -15.75
C ASN A 65 -14.94 7.26 -15.25
N LYS A 66 -14.11 7.72 -16.18
CA LYS A 66 -12.92 8.52 -15.90
C LYS A 66 -13.25 9.86 -15.26
N GLN A 67 -14.31 10.53 -15.70
CA GLN A 67 -14.71 11.83 -15.14
C GLN A 67 -15.19 11.68 -13.70
N ASN A 68 -16.01 10.67 -13.42
CA ASN A 68 -16.48 10.39 -12.06
C ASN A 68 -15.32 10.05 -11.12
N TYR A 69 -14.34 9.29 -11.62
CA TYR A 69 -13.13 8.97 -10.88
C TYR A 69 -12.32 10.22 -10.54
N ILE A 70 -12.02 11.08 -11.53
CA ILE A 70 -11.29 12.33 -11.32
C ILE A 70 -12.03 13.27 -10.36
N ASN A 71 -13.36 13.34 -10.45
CA ASN A 71 -14.17 14.17 -9.56
C ASN A 71 -14.05 13.70 -8.10
N LYS A 72 -14.19 12.38 -7.85
CA LYS A 72 -13.99 11.80 -6.51
C LYS A 72 -12.58 11.98 -6.00
N GLU A 73 -11.57 11.81 -6.85
CA GLU A 73 -10.17 12.03 -6.47
C GLU A 73 -9.96 13.49 -6.02
N ASN A 74 -10.47 14.46 -6.79
CA ASN A 74 -10.39 15.86 -6.42
C ASN A 74 -11.17 16.19 -5.13
N GLU A 75 -12.33 15.58 -4.91
CA GLU A 75 -13.09 15.73 -3.68
C GLU A 75 -12.29 15.22 -2.47
N LEU A 76 -11.69 14.04 -2.57
CA LEU A 76 -10.87 13.43 -1.51
C LEU A 76 -9.59 14.21 -1.24
N LEU A 77 -8.86 14.63 -2.28
CA LEU A 77 -7.57 15.32 -2.14
C LEU A 77 -7.71 16.79 -1.73
N ASN A 78 -8.82 17.45 -2.06
CA ASN A 78 -9.09 18.83 -1.63
C ASN A 78 -9.80 18.90 -0.26
N GLY A 79 -10.09 17.76 0.37
CA GLY A 79 -10.60 17.69 1.74
C GLY A 79 -9.60 18.28 2.73
N LYS A 80 -9.84 19.51 3.18
CA LYS A 80 -8.90 20.34 3.98
C LYS A 80 -8.44 19.73 5.31
N ASN A 81 -9.09 18.69 5.80
CA ASN A 81 -8.81 18.12 7.13
C ASN A 81 -7.90 16.88 7.09
N VAL A 82 -7.58 16.35 5.90
CA VAL A 82 -6.96 15.03 5.79
C VAL A 82 -5.66 15.05 5.01
N PHE A 83 -5.48 15.99 4.08
CA PHE A 83 -4.26 16.05 3.25
C PHE A 83 -3.70 17.47 3.18
N LYS A 84 -2.38 17.59 3.39
CA LYS A 84 -1.57 18.79 3.20
C LYS A 84 -0.87 18.74 1.85
N LYS A 85 -1.11 19.76 1.03
CA LYS A 85 -0.42 19.90 -0.26
C LYS A 85 1.09 20.13 -0.04
N ILE A 86 1.93 19.38 -0.72
CA ILE A 86 3.38 19.58 -0.75
C ILE A 86 3.83 20.17 -2.09
N SER A 87 4.88 21.00 -2.04
CA SER A 87 5.38 21.77 -3.19
C SER A 87 6.38 21.01 -4.05
N SER A 88 6.99 19.94 -3.54
CA SER A 88 8.03 19.18 -4.23
C SER A 88 8.04 17.71 -3.81
N ASN A 89 8.68 16.87 -4.63
CA ASN A 89 8.85 15.45 -4.34
C ASN A 89 9.91 15.26 -3.23
N LEU A 90 9.47 14.79 -2.05
CA LEU A 90 10.34 14.58 -0.88
C LEU A 90 11.01 13.20 -0.85
N THR A 91 10.80 12.36 -1.86
CA THR A 91 11.25 10.95 -1.88
C THR A 91 12.75 10.83 -1.66
N GLU A 92 13.55 11.56 -2.43
CA GLU A 92 15.02 11.47 -2.37
C GLU A 92 15.57 11.93 -1.01
N LYS A 93 15.01 13.03 -0.48
CA LYS A 93 15.36 13.53 0.85
C LYS A 93 15.08 12.47 1.93
N ARG A 94 13.92 11.82 1.89
CA ARG A 94 13.54 10.78 2.85
C ARG A 94 14.37 9.50 2.69
N GLU A 95 14.69 9.12 1.46
CA GLU A 95 15.62 8.00 1.19
C GLU A 95 16.97 8.25 1.85
N GLN A 96 17.50 9.45 1.69
CA GLN A 96 18.78 9.84 2.29
C GLN A 96 18.72 9.79 3.82
N LEU A 97 17.64 10.27 4.42
CA LEU A 97 17.42 10.21 5.87
C LEU A 97 17.37 8.77 6.39
N LEU A 98 16.64 7.90 5.69
CA LEU A 98 16.57 6.48 6.03
C LEU A 98 17.94 5.78 5.89
N ILE A 99 18.68 6.04 4.82
CA ILE A 99 20.04 5.48 4.63
C ILE A 99 20.95 5.94 5.77
N ASN A 100 20.91 7.22 6.11
CA ASN A 100 21.71 7.79 7.21
C ASN A 100 21.35 7.13 8.55
N PHE A 101 20.06 6.88 8.80
CA PHE A 101 19.60 6.17 9.99
C PHE A 101 20.14 4.73 10.04
N LEU A 102 19.99 3.95 8.96
CA LEU A 102 20.50 2.58 8.88
C LEU A 102 22.02 2.51 9.07
N LEU A 103 22.77 3.47 8.52
CA LEU A 103 24.22 3.59 8.72
C LEU A 103 24.59 3.84 10.19
N LYS A 104 23.85 4.69 10.90
CA LYS A 104 24.03 4.90 12.35
C LYS A 104 23.79 3.61 13.14
N LEU A 105 22.73 2.86 12.81
CA LEU A 105 22.45 1.58 13.48
C LEU A 105 23.56 0.56 13.29
N LYS A 106 24.12 0.51 12.08
CA LYS A 106 25.26 -0.34 11.76
C LYS A 106 26.51 0.07 12.56
N ARG A 107 26.81 1.38 12.63
CA ARG A 107 27.94 1.91 13.44
C ARG A 107 27.80 1.55 14.92
N ASN A 108 26.58 1.62 15.45
CA ASN A 108 26.27 1.29 16.84
C ASN A 108 26.18 -0.24 17.10
N LYS A 109 26.49 -1.08 16.10
CA LYS A 109 26.40 -2.56 16.17
C LYS A 109 25.02 -3.07 16.58
N ILE A 110 23.97 -2.28 16.37
CA ILE A 110 22.57 -2.69 16.60
C ILE A 110 22.12 -3.64 15.48
N ILE A 111 22.63 -3.40 14.27
CA ILE A 111 22.38 -4.25 13.10
C ILE A 111 23.71 -4.67 12.48
N ASN A 112 23.77 -5.87 11.92
CA ASN A 112 24.94 -6.38 11.23
C ASN A 112 24.97 -5.98 9.73
N GLU A 113 26.07 -6.27 9.04
CA GLU A 113 26.26 -5.93 7.62
C GLU A 113 25.16 -6.51 6.71
N LYS A 114 24.75 -7.74 7.00
CA LYS A 114 23.71 -8.45 6.25
C LYS A 114 22.36 -7.78 6.43
N GLU A 115 21.97 -7.48 7.67
CA GLU A 115 20.75 -6.77 8.02
C GLU A 115 20.71 -5.35 7.44
N TYR A 116 21.86 -4.65 7.42
CA TYR A 116 21.95 -3.35 6.76
C TYR A 116 21.68 -3.46 5.26
N LYS A 117 22.30 -4.42 4.57
CA LYS A 117 22.10 -4.63 3.12
C LYS A 117 20.66 -5.03 2.78
N GLU A 118 20.03 -5.86 3.62
CA GLU A 118 18.63 -6.26 3.46
C GLU A 118 17.65 -5.11 3.69
N ARG A 119 17.93 -4.22 4.66
CA ARG A 119 17.03 -3.12 5.05
C ARG A 119 17.24 -1.85 4.24
N ARG A 120 18.41 -1.69 3.62
CA ARG A 120 18.73 -0.53 2.79
C ARG A 120 17.79 -0.47 1.59
N PRO A 121 17.27 0.72 1.25
CA PRO A 121 16.57 0.90 -0.01
C PRO A 121 17.44 0.48 -1.20
N MET A 122 16.95 -0.45 -2.02
CA MET A 122 17.51 -0.62 -3.37
C MET A 122 16.93 0.49 -4.25
N MET A 123 17.80 1.34 -4.79
CA MET A 123 17.47 2.27 -5.88
C MET A 123 17.11 1.45 -7.12
N CYS A 124 15.89 0.94 -7.18
CA CYS A 124 15.38 0.27 -8.35
C CYS A 124 14.11 0.98 -8.78
N SER A 125 14.29 1.97 -9.66
CA SER A 125 13.23 2.74 -10.34
C SER A 125 12.28 1.88 -11.20
N ARG A 126 12.34 0.54 -11.09
CA ARG A 126 11.69 -0.43 -11.98
C ARG A 126 10.69 -1.37 -11.29
N MET A 127 10.46 -1.27 -9.97
CA MET A 127 9.36 -2.02 -9.32
C MET A 127 8.33 -1.06 -8.72
N PRO A 128 7.09 -1.04 -9.24
CA PRO A 128 5.97 -0.32 -8.63
C PRO A 128 5.65 -0.81 -7.22
N GLU A 129 5.99 -2.06 -6.91
CA GLU A 129 5.54 -2.77 -5.71
C GLU A 129 6.49 -2.64 -4.50
N ASN A 130 7.74 -2.19 -4.69
CA ASN A 130 8.72 -2.07 -3.60
C ASN A 130 9.04 -0.61 -3.30
N SER A 131 8.38 -0.04 -2.30
CA SER A 131 8.72 1.27 -1.77
C SER A 131 10.17 1.27 -1.24
N TYR A 132 10.87 2.42 -1.32
CA TYR A 132 12.23 2.54 -0.76
C TYR A 132 12.29 2.13 0.72
N ASN A 133 11.19 2.30 1.46
CA ASN A 133 11.10 2.01 2.89
C ASN A 133 10.47 0.65 3.19
N TYR A 134 10.08 -0.16 2.20
CA TYR A 134 9.33 -1.40 2.43
C TYR A 134 10.03 -2.34 3.42
N ASN A 135 11.32 -2.60 3.22
CA ASN A 135 12.09 -3.46 4.13
C ASN A 135 12.23 -2.85 5.53
N THR A 136 12.27 -1.52 5.63
CA THR A 136 12.31 -0.82 6.90
C THR A 136 10.96 -0.88 7.62
N ALA A 137 9.86 -0.61 6.91
CA ALA A 137 8.50 -0.74 7.42
C ALA A 137 8.23 -2.16 7.91
N LYS A 138 8.63 -3.17 7.13
CA LYS A 138 8.53 -4.58 7.51
C LYS A 138 9.32 -4.90 8.79
N TYR A 139 10.52 -4.33 8.93
CA TYR A 139 11.31 -4.47 10.15
C TYR A 139 10.62 -3.81 11.36
N LEU A 140 10.12 -2.58 11.21
CA LEU A 140 9.39 -1.87 12.27
C LEU A 140 8.11 -2.62 12.67
N ALA A 141 7.39 -3.16 11.69
CA ALA A 141 6.23 -4.02 11.94
C ALA A 141 6.61 -5.25 12.77
N ASN A 142 7.71 -5.92 12.43
CA ASN A 142 8.22 -7.05 13.20
C ASN A 142 8.56 -6.69 14.65
N LEU A 143 9.13 -5.50 14.89
CA LEU A 143 9.41 -5.02 16.25
C LEU A 143 8.12 -4.78 17.07
N LEU A 144 7.04 -4.41 16.38
CA LEU A 144 5.72 -4.17 16.97
C LEU A 144 4.86 -5.43 17.08
N THR A 145 5.18 -6.50 16.34
CA THR A 145 4.39 -7.75 16.34
C THR A 145 4.17 -8.30 17.75
N PHE A 146 5.19 -8.29 18.60
CA PHE A 146 5.01 -8.79 19.96
C PHE A 146 4.05 -7.91 20.78
N ALA A 147 4.09 -6.60 20.56
CA ALA A 147 3.18 -5.67 21.24
C ALA A 147 1.72 -5.86 20.80
N THR A 148 1.48 -6.25 19.54
CA THR A 148 0.14 -6.51 19.01
C THR A 148 -0.40 -7.88 19.42
N THR A 149 0.45 -8.92 19.43
CA THR A 149 0.03 -10.30 19.72
C THR A 149 -0.13 -10.60 21.22
N CYS A 150 0.56 -9.86 22.09
CA CYS A 150 0.45 -10.07 23.55
C CYS A 150 -0.82 -9.50 24.19
N ASN A 151 -1.68 -8.82 23.42
CA ASN A 151 -2.92 -8.26 23.93
C ASN A 151 -3.97 -9.37 24.15
N LYS A 152 -4.66 -9.36 25.29
CA LYS A 152 -5.76 -10.30 25.58
C LYS A 152 -6.87 -10.27 24.52
N SER A 153 -7.06 -9.14 23.86
CA SER A 153 -8.06 -8.96 22.81
C SER A 153 -7.55 -9.29 21.41
N TYR A 154 -6.30 -9.76 21.27
CA TYR A 154 -5.74 -10.11 19.98
C TYR A 154 -6.46 -11.32 19.39
N ILE A 155 -6.86 -11.19 18.13
CA ILE A 155 -7.45 -12.25 17.32
C ILE A 155 -6.56 -12.38 16.09
N LYS A 156 -6.06 -13.59 15.85
CA LYS A 156 -5.15 -13.87 14.74
C LYS A 156 -5.87 -13.89 13.39
N ASP A 157 -6.99 -14.60 13.33
CA ASP A 157 -7.77 -14.81 12.11
C ASP A 157 -9.22 -15.20 12.47
N SER A 158 -10.05 -15.42 11.43
CA SER A 158 -11.45 -15.80 11.60
C SER A 158 -11.63 -17.14 12.30
N PHE A 159 -10.67 -18.07 12.19
CA PHE A 159 -10.77 -19.37 12.84
C PHE A 159 -10.45 -19.26 14.34
N ASP A 160 -9.36 -18.54 14.69
CA ASP A 160 -9.01 -18.20 16.07
C ASP A 160 -10.15 -17.46 16.79
N PHE A 161 -10.85 -16.57 16.08
CA PHE A 161 -12.03 -15.91 16.61
C PHE A 161 -13.15 -16.88 17.00
N VAL A 162 -13.49 -17.81 16.09
CA VAL A 162 -14.56 -18.81 16.32
C VAL A 162 -14.19 -19.71 17.49
N GLU A 163 -12.94 -20.15 17.58
CA GLU A 163 -12.46 -20.96 18.71
C GLU A 163 -12.55 -20.22 20.04
N LYS A 164 -12.11 -18.95 20.08
CA LYS A 164 -12.20 -18.11 21.29
C LYS A 164 -13.63 -17.86 21.73
N ILE A 165 -14.55 -17.59 20.80
CA ILE A 165 -15.95 -17.35 21.14
C ILE A 165 -16.63 -18.62 21.67
N LYS A 166 -16.34 -19.80 21.08
CA LYS A 166 -16.92 -21.08 21.54
C LYS A 166 -16.61 -21.37 23.01
N GLN A 167 -15.47 -20.92 23.51
CA GLN A 167 -15.06 -21.10 24.91
C GLN A 167 -15.80 -20.17 25.88
N HIS A 168 -16.53 -19.17 25.39
CA HIS A 168 -17.27 -18.23 26.23
C HIS A 168 -18.76 -18.57 26.26
N ARG A 169 -19.31 -18.78 27.46
CA ARG A 169 -20.78 -18.85 27.64
C ARG A 169 -21.37 -17.46 27.43
N ILE A 170 -22.02 -17.27 26.28
CA ILE A 170 -22.70 -16.02 25.95
C ILE A 170 -24.00 -15.96 26.74
N THR A 171 -24.07 -15.07 27.73
CA THR A 171 -25.33 -14.68 28.37
C THR A 171 -26.14 -13.82 27.39
N PRO A 172 -27.49 -13.73 27.52
CA PRO A 172 -28.30 -12.88 26.67
C PRO A 172 -27.77 -11.44 26.69
N ARG A 173 -27.25 -10.99 25.55
CA ARG A 173 -26.60 -9.69 25.39
C ARG A 173 -26.98 -9.10 24.06
N LEU A 174 -27.00 -7.77 24.00
CA LEU A 174 -27.17 -7.04 22.76
C LEU A 174 -25.87 -7.08 21.96
N MET A 175 -25.95 -7.48 20.69
CA MET A 175 -24.84 -7.37 19.74
C MET A 175 -25.03 -6.11 18.91
N CYS A 176 -23.98 -5.30 18.83
CA CYS A 176 -23.97 -4.05 18.08
C CYS A 176 -22.82 -4.11 17.06
N SER A 177 -23.09 -3.78 15.79
CA SER A 177 -22.06 -3.59 14.77
C SER A 177 -21.93 -2.10 14.46
N PHE A 178 -20.70 -1.59 14.46
CA PHE A 178 -20.41 -0.20 14.11
C PHE A 178 -19.50 -0.16 12.88
N ASP A 179 -19.89 0.62 11.88
CA ASP A 179 -19.03 0.93 10.76
C ASP A 179 -18.11 2.10 11.11
N VAL A 180 -16.81 1.88 10.94
CA VAL A 180 -15.82 2.95 11.14
C VAL A 180 -15.62 3.68 9.82
N TRP A 181 -15.96 4.96 9.79
CA TRP A 181 -15.66 5.82 8.66
C TRP A 181 -14.19 6.25 8.67
N SER A 182 -13.52 6.08 7.52
CA SER A 182 -12.20 6.65 7.26
C SER A 182 -11.13 6.30 8.30
N LEU A 183 -11.06 5.01 8.67
CA LEU A 183 -10.21 4.48 9.74
C LEU A 183 -8.77 5.01 9.68
N PHE A 184 -8.10 4.90 8.53
CA PHE A 184 -6.69 5.24 8.38
C PHE A 184 -6.42 6.75 8.45
N THR A 185 -7.33 7.57 7.92
CA THR A 185 -7.14 9.02 7.83
C THR A 185 -7.49 9.74 9.12
N ASN A 186 -8.25 9.08 10.00
CA ASN A 186 -8.66 9.60 11.30
C ASN A 186 -7.74 9.13 12.45
N ILE A 187 -6.66 8.40 12.15
CA ILE A 187 -5.68 8.02 13.17
C ILE A 187 -4.83 9.25 13.51
N PRO A 188 -4.81 9.70 14.78
CA PRO A 188 -3.95 10.81 15.18
C PRO A 188 -2.47 10.39 15.08
N LEU A 189 -1.81 10.82 14.01
CA LEU A 189 -0.48 10.37 13.61
C LEU A 189 0.53 10.43 14.75
N ASN A 190 0.68 11.61 15.38
CA ASN A 190 1.63 11.84 16.47
C ASN A 190 1.41 10.87 17.65
N LYS A 191 0.14 10.62 18.02
CA LYS A 191 -0.20 9.68 19.09
C LYS A 191 0.13 8.24 18.68
N ALA A 192 -0.12 7.86 17.44
CA ALA A 192 0.20 6.52 16.94
C ALA A 192 1.71 6.25 16.96
N ILE A 193 2.52 7.24 16.57
CA ILE A 193 3.98 7.17 16.61
C ILE A 193 4.47 7.05 18.05
N GLU A 194 3.96 7.87 18.97
CA GLU A 194 4.32 7.83 20.39
C GLU A 194 4.04 6.45 21.00
N ILE A 195 2.85 5.90 20.74
CA ILE A 195 2.46 4.55 21.19
C ILE A 195 3.38 3.49 20.57
N GLY A 196 3.71 3.62 19.28
CA GLY A 196 4.66 2.74 18.59
C GLY A 196 6.03 2.71 19.27
N ILE A 197 6.61 3.88 19.54
CA ILE A 197 7.91 4.01 20.23
C ILE A 197 7.86 3.39 21.62
N LYS A 198 6.80 3.69 22.39
CA LYS A 198 6.60 3.14 23.74
C LYS A 198 6.58 1.61 23.73
N ASN A 199 5.88 1.02 22.76
CA ASN A 199 5.79 -0.43 22.62
C ASN A 199 7.12 -1.05 22.17
N ILE A 200 7.80 -0.45 21.18
CA ILE A 200 9.12 -0.94 20.74
C ILE A 200 10.08 -0.97 21.92
N ARG A 201 10.15 0.10 22.72
CA ARG A 201 11.03 0.16 23.91
C ARG A 201 10.68 -0.89 24.96
N LYS A 202 9.39 -1.08 25.24
CA LYS A 202 8.93 -2.05 26.25
C LYS A 202 9.37 -3.47 25.93
N TYR A 203 9.27 -3.86 24.66
CA TYR A 203 9.50 -5.25 24.23
C TYR A 203 10.86 -5.50 23.60
N ASN A 204 11.61 -4.45 23.23
CA ASN A 204 12.93 -4.56 22.61
C ASN A 204 14.00 -3.81 23.42
N LYS A 205 14.18 -4.17 24.70
CA LYS A 205 15.09 -3.50 25.66
C LYS A 205 16.56 -3.40 25.21
N LYS A 206 17.00 -4.26 24.30
CA LYS A 206 18.36 -4.25 23.72
C LYS A 206 18.56 -3.10 22.71
N LEU A 207 17.47 -2.53 22.19
CA LEU A 207 17.50 -1.45 21.21
C LEU A 207 17.56 -0.09 21.92
N LYS A 208 18.76 0.51 21.99
CA LYS A 208 18.97 1.87 22.52
C LYS A 208 18.80 2.90 21.40
N PHE A 209 17.56 3.15 20.96
CA PHE A 209 17.27 4.21 19.98
C PHE A 209 17.00 5.57 20.67
N ASN A 210 17.41 6.67 20.02
CA ASN A 210 16.95 8.02 20.37
C ASN A 210 15.47 8.19 19.96
N ASN A 211 14.68 8.89 20.79
CA ASN A 211 13.23 9.10 20.57
C ASN A 211 12.94 9.89 19.30
N GLU A 212 13.71 10.95 19.05
CA GLU A 212 13.54 11.82 17.88
C GLU A 212 13.79 11.06 16.57
N GLU A 213 14.76 10.16 16.57
CA GLU A 213 15.12 9.36 15.39
C GLU A 213 14.05 8.31 15.05
N LEU A 214 13.44 7.68 16.07
CA LEU A 214 12.32 6.75 15.84
C LEU A 214 11.06 7.48 15.40
N SER A 215 10.78 8.66 15.96
CA SER A 215 9.62 9.47 15.55
C SER A 215 9.73 9.86 14.09
N CYS A 216 10.87 10.43 13.69
CA CYS A 216 11.12 10.84 12.31
C CYS A 216 11.02 9.66 11.33
N ASN A 217 11.58 8.49 11.67
CA ASN A 217 11.45 7.31 10.79
C ASN A 217 10.02 6.77 10.72
N LEU A 218 9.29 6.72 11.84
CA LEU A 218 7.91 6.23 11.85
C LEU A 218 6.99 7.17 11.06
N GLU A 219 7.14 8.49 11.24
CA GLU A 219 6.46 9.53 10.45
C GLU A 219 6.72 9.31 8.95
N GLU A 220 7.99 9.21 8.55
CA GLU A 220 8.37 9.04 7.14
C GLU A 220 7.89 7.73 6.52
N ASN A 221 7.78 6.66 7.30
CA ASN A 221 7.22 5.40 6.82
C ASN A 221 5.70 5.49 6.58
N ILE A 222 4.99 6.31 7.34
CA ILE A 222 3.53 6.49 7.24
C ILE A 222 3.17 7.43 6.08
N HIS A 223 3.93 8.50 5.85
CA HIS A 223 3.62 9.48 4.79
C HIS A 223 3.74 8.94 3.35
N LYS A 224 4.37 7.78 3.13
CA LYS A 224 4.54 7.19 1.78
C LYS A 224 3.35 6.43 1.23
N ASP A 225 2.46 5.93 2.07
CA ASP A 225 1.33 5.12 1.59
C ASP A 225 0.40 5.94 0.68
N ALA A 226 0.40 7.27 0.83
CA ALA A 226 -0.31 8.21 -0.04
C ALA A 226 0.39 8.44 -1.40
N GLU A 227 1.72 8.61 -1.41
CA GLU A 227 2.50 8.94 -2.63
C GLU A 227 2.70 7.74 -3.57
N GLN A 228 2.75 6.51 -3.04
CA GLN A 228 2.89 5.31 -3.87
C GLN A 228 1.62 5.01 -4.67
N ARG A 229 0.45 5.10 -4.03
CA ARG A 229 -0.86 5.02 -4.72
C ARG A 229 -0.96 6.09 -5.81
N LYS A 230 -0.44 7.28 -5.54
CA LYS A 230 -0.38 8.35 -6.55
C LYS A 230 0.50 8.01 -7.76
N ARG A 231 1.63 7.32 -7.61
CA ARG A 231 2.45 6.87 -8.76
C ARG A 231 1.77 5.79 -9.56
N GLU A 232 1.03 4.89 -8.92
CA GLU A 232 0.21 3.88 -9.58
C GLU A 232 -0.90 4.56 -10.40
N HIS A 233 -1.55 5.59 -9.83
CA HIS A 233 -2.51 6.44 -10.54
C HIS A 233 -1.84 7.26 -11.66
N GLN A 234 -0.69 7.90 -11.44
CA GLN A 234 -0.02 8.71 -12.48
C GLN A 234 0.53 7.86 -13.64
N ASN A 235 1.03 6.66 -13.37
CA ASN A 235 1.40 5.72 -14.41
C ASN A 235 0.18 5.25 -15.22
N ALA A 236 -1.01 5.23 -14.60
CA ALA A 236 -2.28 5.06 -15.30
C ALA A 236 -2.76 6.30 -16.07
N PHE A 237 -2.16 7.47 -15.84
CA PHE A 237 -2.59 8.75 -16.41
C PHE A 237 -1.47 9.48 -17.18
N LYS A 238 -0.55 8.75 -17.81
CA LYS A 238 0.43 9.33 -18.76
C LYS A 238 -0.31 10.11 -19.86
N GLY A 239 -0.56 11.40 -19.63
CA GLY A 239 -1.30 12.27 -20.55
C GLY A 239 -1.91 13.54 -19.96
N THR A 240 -2.08 13.70 -18.64
CA THR A 240 -2.67 14.94 -18.10
C THR A 240 -1.75 15.59 -17.07
N GLY A 241 -1.00 16.60 -17.53
CA GLY A 241 -0.18 17.43 -16.69
C GLY A 241 -1.03 18.26 -15.73
N THR A 242 -0.97 17.93 -14.44
CA THR A 242 -1.00 18.85 -13.29
C THR A 242 -0.94 17.98 -12.02
N SER A 243 0.28 17.65 -11.58
CA SER A 243 0.50 16.89 -10.35
C SER A 243 0.27 17.80 -9.13
N LYS A 244 -0.86 17.66 -8.44
CA LYS A 244 -1.01 18.16 -7.06
C LYS A 244 -0.52 17.08 -6.10
N ILE A 245 0.50 17.35 -5.32
CA ILE A 245 1.12 16.41 -4.37
C ILE A 245 0.54 16.69 -2.97
N ALA A 246 0.11 15.68 -2.22
CA ALA A 246 -0.53 15.86 -0.92
C ALA A 246 -0.19 14.72 0.04
N GLU A 247 0.05 15.05 1.31
CA GLU A 247 0.42 14.11 2.38
C GLU A 247 -0.60 14.17 3.50
N HIS A 248 -0.81 13.07 4.21
CA HIS A 248 -1.61 13.07 5.45
C HIS A 248 -1.01 13.98 6.53
#